data_AF-A0AA95ZDN3-F1
#
_entry.id   AF-A0AA95ZDN3-F1
#
_cell.length_a   1.000
_cell.length_b   1.000
_cell.length_c   1.000
_cell.angle_alpha   90.00
_cell.angle_beta   90.00
_cell.angle_gamma   90.00
#
_symmetry.space_group_name_H-M   'P 1'
#
loop_
_entity.id
_entity.type
_entity.pdbx_description
1 polymer ?
#
loop_
_entity_poly.entity_id
_entity_poly.type
_entity_poly.pdbx_seq_one_letter_code
_entity_poly.pdbx_strand_id
1 'polypeptide(L)'
;MIEQSDEALVRELGKQLTMVVAPKEAPHFDEIVDDHLEEADAGDSDHPLGFGSEIMEIVSYALYDVAKKVVAYLLVAAAQTAKDITKDVLKKELKPKLERWIASIITKQPVKIPPPVALSAEQITHLLAEVDRSLTQKRIKAATRLRVKECLMTALQP
;
A
#
# COMPACT_ATOMS: atom_id res chain seq x y z
N MET A 1 -10.72 11.03 -7.25
CA MET A 1 -10.06 10.56 -8.48
C MET A 1 -8.61 10.30 -8.16
N ILE A 2 -8.19 9.05 -8.23
CA ILE A 2 -6.77 8.66 -8.23
C ILE A 2 -6.37 8.75 -9.70
N GLU A 3 -5.32 9.50 -10.03
CA GLU A 3 -4.82 9.53 -11.40
C GLU A 3 -4.14 8.18 -11.72
N GLN A 4 -4.21 7.70 -12.97
CA GLN A 4 -3.63 6.41 -13.39
C GLN A 4 -2.16 6.19 -12.95
N SER A 5 -1.40 7.28 -12.79
CA SER A 5 -0.01 7.24 -12.30
C SER A 5 0.14 6.89 -10.82
N ASP A 6 -0.86 7.22 -10.00
CA ASP A 6 -0.88 6.90 -8.58
C ASP A 6 -1.31 5.44 -8.38
N GLU A 7 -2.19 4.93 -9.23
CA GLU A 7 -2.63 3.53 -9.20
C GLU A 7 -1.48 2.55 -9.41
N ALA A 8 -0.57 2.82 -10.36
CA ALA A 8 0.61 1.99 -10.58
C ALA A 8 1.51 1.90 -9.32
N LEU A 9 1.70 3.02 -8.61
CA LEU A 9 2.47 3.04 -7.35
C LEU A 9 1.77 2.26 -6.24
N VAL A 10 0.44 2.36 -6.19
CA VAL A 10 -0.39 1.66 -5.22
C VAL A 10 -0.35 0.15 -5.47
N ARG A 11 -0.48 -0.28 -6.72
CA ARG A 11 -0.35 -1.68 -7.11
C ARG A 11 1.04 -2.22 -6.81
N GLU A 12 2.08 -1.46 -7.15
CA GLU A 12 3.46 -1.85 -6.85
C GLU A 12 3.65 -2.01 -5.34
N LEU A 13 3.35 -0.99 -4.53
CA LEU A 13 3.49 -1.09 -3.07
C LEU A 13 2.62 -2.20 -2.47
N GLY A 14 1.40 -2.38 -2.95
CA GLY A 14 0.50 -3.45 -2.53
C GLY A 14 1.09 -4.83 -2.82
N LYS A 15 1.61 -5.04 -4.05
CA LYS A 15 2.27 -6.28 -4.47
C LYS A 15 3.52 -6.56 -3.63
N GLN A 16 4.31 -5.52 -3.36
CA GLN A 16 5.48 -5.66 -2.50
C GLN A 16 5.08 -6.04 -1.05
N LEU A 17 4.07 -5.40 -0.49
CA LEU A 17 3.56 -5.79 0.84
C LEU A 17 3.04 -7.24 0.84
N THR A 18 2.35 -7.66 -0.23
CA THR A 18 1.84 -9.02 -0.39
C THR A 18 2.97 -10.04 -0.48
N MET A 19 4.05 -9.77 -1.20
CA MET A 19 5.23 -10.65 -1.24
C MET A 19 5.83 -10.93 0.15
N VAL A 20 5.75 -9.98 1.08
CA VAL A 20 6.27 -10.15 2.44
C VAL A 20 5.24 -10.83 3.36
N VAL A 21 3.99 -10.42 3.27
CA VAL A 21 2.94 -10.76 4.25
C VAL A 21 2.18 -12.02 3.84
N ALA A 22 1.90 -12.17 2.55
CA ALA A 22 1.14 -13.27 1.95
C ALA A 22 1.79 -13.71 0.62
N PRO A 23 3.02 -14.29 0.66
CA PRO A 23 3.78 -14.62 -0.56
C PRO A 23 3.06 -15.60 -1.49
N LYS A 24 2.13 -16.40 -0.95
CA LYS A 24 1.28 -17.31 -1.73
C LYS A 24 0.29 -16.57 -2.63
N GLU A 25 -0.14 -15.38 -2.25
CA GLU A 25 -1.07 -14.54 -3.03
C GLU A 25 -0.35 -13.60 -3.99
N ALA A 26 0.93 -13.29 -3.75
CA ALA A 26 1.69 -12.35 -4.57
C ALA A 26 1.66 -12.62 -6.10
N PRO A 27 1.67 -13.88 -6.59
CA PRO A 27 1.51 -14.17 -8.02
C PRO A 27 0.14 -13.80 -8.58
N HIS A 28 -0.89 -13.80 -7.73
CA HIS A 28 -2.29 -13.54 -8.06
C HIS A 28 -2.75 -12.15 -7.59
N PHE A 29 -1.83 -11.31 -7.13
CA PHE A 29 -2.17 -10.02 -6.50
C PHE A 29 -3.02 -9.15 -7.42
N ASP A 30 -2.62 -9.02 -8.69
CA ASP A 30 -3.28 -8.14 -9.65
C ASP A 30 -4.70 -8.65 -9.97
N GLU A 31 -4.85 -9.97 -10.19
CA GLU A 31 -6.14 -10.65 -10.40
C GLU A 31 -7.09 -10.47 -9.20
N ILE A 32 -6.60 -10.71 -7.99
CA ILE A 32 -7.38 -10.54 -6.75
C ILE A 32 -7.84 -9.09 -6.55
N VAL A 33 -6.99 -8.12 -6.88
CA VAL A 33 -7.32 -6.69 -6.74
C VAL A 33 -8.32 -6.27 -7.80
N ASP A 34 -8.16 -6.73 -9.04
CA ASP A 34 -9.08 -6.41 -10.13
C ASP A 34 -10.46 -7.00 -9.86
N ASP A 35 -10.56 -8.26 -9.43
CA ASP A 35 -11.82 -8.88 -8.99
C ASP A 35 -12.50 -8.05 -7.88
N HIS A 36 -11.72 -7.59 -6.90
CA HIS A 36 -12.25 -6.77 -5.80
C HIS A 36 -12.74 -5.39 -6.27
N LEU A 37 -12.04 -4.77 -7.23
CA LEU A 37 -12.42 -3.47 -7.77
C LEU A 37 -13.65 -3.58 -8.66
N GLU A 38 -13.75 -4.63 -9.47
CA GLU A 38 -14.93 -4.93 -10.28
C GLU A 38 -16.15 -5.23 -9.40
N GLU A 39 -16.02 -6.02 -8.33
CA GLU A 39 -17.09 -6.23 -7.35
C GLU A 39 -17.53 -4.94 -6.63
N ALA A 40 -16.61 -4.00 -6.42
CA ALA A 40 -16.92 -2.73 -5.77
C ALA A 40 -17.67 -1.75 -6.71
N ASP A 41 -17.39 -1.79 -8.00
CA ASP A 41 -18.06 -0.98 -9.03
C ASP A 41 -19.36 -1.61 -9.52
N ALA A 42 -19.45 -2.94 -9.52
CA ALA A 42 -20.67 -3.72 -9.78
C ALA A 42 -21.60 -3.66 -8.56
N GLY A 43 -22.27 -2.53 -8.37
CA GLY A 43 -23.27 -2.36 -7.32
C GLY A 43 -24.22 -3.57 -7.22
N ASP A 44 -24.18 -4.22 -6.05
CA ASP A 44 -25.18 -5.17 -5.52
C ASP A 44 -25.71 -6.22 -6.51
N SER A 45 -24.82 -6.92 -7.21
CA SER A 45 -25.21 -8.07 -8.04
C SER A 45 -24.36 -9.30 -7.75
N ASP A 46 -25.01 -10.27 -7.13
CA ASP A 46 -24.68 -11.70 -7.04
C ASP A 46 -23.20 -12.07 -6.83
N HIS A 47 -22.85 -12.34 -5.57
CA HIS A 47 -21.63 -13.06 -5.20
C HIS A 47 -21.53 -14.38 -5.97
N PRO A 48 -20.50 -14.60 -6.81
CA PRO A 48 -20.24 -15.93 -7.32
C PRO A 48 -19.77 -16.81 -6.16
N LEU A 49 -20.52 -17.89 -5.91
CA LEU A 49 -20.16 -18.96 -4.99
C LEU A 49 -18.83 -19.58 -5.45
N GLY A 50 -17.73 -19.12 -4.89
CA GLY A 50 -16.40 -19.70 -5.05
C GLY A 50 -16.34 -21.07 -4.36
N PHE A 51 -16.49 -22.13 -5.15
CA PHE A 51 -16.36 -23.52 -4.69
C PHE A 51 -14.88 -23.86 -4.38
N GLY A 52 -14.62 -24.30 -3.15
CA GLY A 52 -13.79 -25.50 -2.94
C GLY A 52 -12.26 -25.40 -2.93
N SER A 53 -11.65 -24.25 -2.65
CA SER A 53 -10.26 -24.20 -2.17
C SER A 53 -10.23 -23.61 -0.77
N GLU A 54 -9.37 -24.13 0.10
CA GLU A 54 -9.11 -23.67 1.46
C GLU A 54 -9.31 -22.16 1.59
N ILE A 55 -9.91 -21.69 2.70
CA ILE A 55 -10.07 -20.27 3.02
C ILE A 55 -8.66 -19.63 3.07
N MET A 56 -8.10 -19.32 1.91
CA MET A 56 -7.00 -18.40 1.74
C MET A 56 -7.63 -17.08 2.14
N GLU A 57 -7.26 -16.61 3.31
CA GLU A 57 -7.63 -15.31 3.83
C GLU A 57 -7.03 -14.29 2.86
N ILE A 58 -7.77 -13.91 1.82
CA ILE A 58 -7.28 -13.06 0.74
C ILE A 58 -6.84 -11.72 1.35
N VAL A 59 -5.56 -11.52 1.60
CA VAL A 59 -5.03 -10.31 2.24
C VAL A 59 -4.68 -9.25 1.19
N SER A 60 -4.46 -9.66 -0.07
CA SER A 60 -3.98 -8.81 -1.17
C SER A 60 -4.83 -7.55 -1.39
N TYR A 61 -6.16 -7.65 -1.38
CA TYR A 61 -7.03 -6.46 -1.51
C TYR A 61 -6.91 -5.51 -0.30
N ALA A 62 -6.69 -6.05 0.89
CA ALA A 62 -6.46 -5.26 2.09
C ALA A 62 -5.11 -4.54 2.02
N LEU A 63 -4.09 -5.18 1.46
CA LEU A 63 -2.76 -4.61 1.26
C LEU A 63 -2.75 -3.55 0.16
N TYR A 64 -3.56 -3.72 -0.89
CA TYR A 64 -3.80 -2.69 -1.90
C TYR A 64 -4.40 -1.41 -1.28
N ASP A 65 -5.43 -1.53 -0.43
CA ASP A 65 -6.01 -0.37 0.25
C ASP A 65 -5.05 0.30 1.24
N VAL A 66 -4.21 -0.49 1.91
CA VAL A 66 -3.14 0.04 2.75
C VAL A 66 -2.12 0.80 1.90
N ALA A 67 -1.68 0.23 0.79
CA ALA A 67 -0.76 0.89 -0.14
C ALA A 67 -1.33 2.21 -0.66
N LYS A 68 -2.62 2.25 -0.98
CA LYS A 68 -3.34 3.45 -1.40
C LYS A 68 -3.28 4.57 -0.36
N LYS A 69 -3.53 4.23 0.90
CA LYS A 69 -3.42 5.18 2.02
C LYS A 69 -1.99 5.69 2.20
N VAL A 70 -1.00 4.80 2.16
CA VAL A 70 0.41 5.16 2.33
C VAL A 70 0.89 6.09 1.21
N VAL A 71 0.62 5.75 -0.05
CA VAL A 71 1.00 6.58 -1.20
C VAL A 71 0.30 7.93 -1.15
N ALA A 72 -1.00 7.95 -0.86
CA ALA A 72 -1.75 9.20 -0.72
C ALA A 72 -1.18 10.09 0.41
N TYR A 73 -0.85 9.50 1.55
CA TYR A 73 -0.28 10.22 2.69
C TYR A 73 1.09 10.83 2.35
N LEU A 74 1.96 10.07 1.67
CA LEU A 74 3.28 10.55 1.22
C LEU A 74 3.15 11.69 0.20
N LEU A 75 2.19 11.60 -0.73
CA LEU A 75 1.92 12.68 -1.69
C LEU A 75 1.42 13.95 -1.01
N VAL A 76 0.54 13.83 -0.01
CA VAL A 76 0.05 14.98 0.78
C VAL A 76 1.19 15.61 1.58
N ALA A 77 2.01 14.80 2.26
CA ALA A 77 3.16 15.28 3.02
C ALA A 77 4.20 15.97 2.12
N ALA A 78 4.43 15.44 0.92
CA ALA A 78 5.29 16.06 -0.08
C ALA A 78 4.76 17.43 -0.51
N ALA A 79 3.44 17.52 -0.77
CA ALA A 79 2.79 18.76 -1.19
C ALA A 79 2.80 19.85 -0.11
N GLN A 80 2.68 19.47 1.17
CA GLN A 80 2.80 20.42 2.28
C GLN A 80 4.23 20.95 2.47
N THR A 81 5.23 20.11 2.18
CA THR A 81 6.64 20.48 2.31
C THR A 81 7.10 21.40 1.18
N ALA A 82 6.55 21.19 -0.03
CA ALA A 82 6.87 21.98 -1.20
C ALA A 82 5.98 23.22 -1.31
N LYS A 83 6.22 24.21 -0.44
CA LYS A 83 5.43 25.46 -0.37
C LYS A 83 5.32 26.25 -1.70
N ASP A 84 6.20 26.02 -2.67
CA ASP A 84 6.29 26.78 -3.92
C ASP A 84 6.35 25.91 -5.20
N ILE A 85 6.09 24.60 -5.11
CA ILE A 85 6.19 23.69 -6.26
C ILE A 85 4.79 23.29 -6.71
N THR A 86 4.47 23.50 -7.99
CA THR A 86 3.23 23.00 -8.60
C THR A 86 3.14 21.48 -8.44
N LYS A 87 1.93 20.96 -8.20
CA LYS A 87 1.67 19.51 -8.03
C LYS A 87 2.31 18.64 -9.12
N ASP A 88 2.39 19.13 -10.36
CA ASP A 88 3.03 18.44 -11.48
C ASP A 88 4.55 18.27 -11.34
N VAL A 89 5.25 19.29 -10.86
CA VAL A 89 6.71 19.23 -10.67
C VAL A 89 7.03 18.35 -9.47
N LEU A 90 6.24 18.46 -8.41
CA LEU A 90 6.34 17.58 -7.24
C LEU A 90 6.16 16.12 -7.65
N LYS A 91 5.13 15.80 -8.44
CA LYS A 91 4.89 14.43 -8.93
C LYS A 91 6.06 13.91 -9.77
N LYS A 92 6.59 14.71 -10.71
CA LYS A 92 7.71 14.28 -11.56
C LYS A 92 8.98 13.96 -10.78
N GLU A 93 9.26 14.68 -9.69
CA GLU A 93 10.44 14.40 -8.87
C GLU A 93 10.20 13.36 -7.77
N LEU A 94 8.99 13.33 -7.21
CA LEU A 94 8.66 12.45 -6.09
C LEU A 94 8.37 11.02 -6.56
N LYS A 95 7.70 10.85 -7.71
CA LYS A 95 7.36 9.55 -8.26
C LYS A 95 8.57 8.61 -8.43
N PRO A 96 9.66 8.98 -9.11
CA PRO A 96 10.82 8.10 -9.23
C PRO A 96 11.51 7.83 -7.88
N LYS A 97 11.39 8.74 -6.90
CA LYS A 97 11.91 8.51 -5.54
C LYS A 97 11.01 7.53 -4.77
N LEU A 98 9.68 7.62 -4.93
CA LEU A 98 8.72 6.66 -4.40
C LEU A 98 8.92 5.27 -5.00
N GLU A 99 9.05 5.16 -6.32
CA GLU A 99 9.31 3.88 -7.00
C GLU A 99 10.59 3.21 -6.50
N ARG A 100 11.69 3.98 -6.37
CA ARG A 100 12.94 3.46 -5.80
C ARG A 100 12.80 3.06 -4.34
N TRP A 101 12.09 3.86 -3.54
CA TRP A 101 11.84 3.54 -2.14
C TRP A 101 11.00 2.26 -2.02
N ILE A 102 9.91 2.12 -2.77
CA ILE A 102 9.06 0.91 -2.79
C ILE A 102 9.88 -0.32 -3.18
N ALA A 103 10.68 -0.23 -4.25
CA ALA A 103 11.57 -1.32 -4.67
C ALA A 103 12.58 -1.72 -3.58
N SER A 104 13.05 -0.75 -2.78
CA SER A 104 13.99 -0.98 -1.68
C SER A 104 13.38 -1.73 -0.48
N ILE A 105 12.05 -1.79 -0.35
CA ILE A 105 11.37 -2.46 0.77
C ILE A 105 11.58 -3.99 0.71
N ILE A 106 11.67 -4.58 -0.48
CA ILE A 106 11.84 -6.04 -0.65
C ILE A 106 13.27 -6.44 -0.92
N THR A 107 13.96 -5.69 -1.77
CA THR A 107 15.37 -5.99 -1.98
C THR A 107 16.05 -5.70 -0.66
N LYS A 108 16.53 -6.74 0.04
CA LYS A 108 17.46 -6.63 1.18
C LYS A 108 18.81 -5.99 0.77
N GLN A 109 18.78 -5.07 -0.19
CA GLN A 109 19.91 -4.29 -0.60
C GLN A 109 20.34 -3.44 0.60
N PRO A 110 21.65 -3.35 0.86
CA PRO A 110 22.20 -2.65 2.03
C PRO A 110 21.98 -1.13 1.98
N VAL A 111 21.40 -0.60 0.91
CA VAL A 111 21.09 0.82 0.76
C VAL A 111 19.67 1.04 1.26
N LYS A 112 19.53 1.35 2.57
CA LYS A 112 18.30 1.96 3.09
C LYS A 112 18.08 3.27 2.33
N ILE A 113 17.21 3.25 1.33
CA ILE A 113 16.75 4.47 0.68
C ILE A 113 15.77 5.09 1.67
N PRO A 114 16.05 6.29 2.23
CA PRO A 114 15.11 6.93 3.13
C PRO A 114 13.81 7.24 2.38
N PRO A 115 12.66 7.28 3.07
CA PRO A 115 11.41 7.64 2.44
C PRO A 115 11.55 9.01 1.74
N PRO A 116 10.91 9.19 0.57
CA PRO A 116 11.08 10.39 -0.25
C PRO A 116 10.59 11.68 0.42
N VAL A 117 9.83 11.53 1.51
CA VAL A 117 9.45 12.60 2.44
C VAL A 117 9.78 12.13 3.85
N ALA A 118 10.47 12.98 4.60
CA ALA A 118 10.67 12.75 6.02
C ALA A 118 9.35 12.99 6.77
N LEU A 119 8.73 11.92 7.25
CA LEU A 119 7.55 11.99 8.11
C LEU A 119 8.00 12.18 9.57
N SER A 120 7.29 13.00 10.33
CA SER A 120 7.49 13.10 11.78
C SER A 120 7.07 11.82 12.48
N ALA A 121 7.59 11.57 13.70
CA ALA A 121 7.19 10.41 14.50
C ALA A 121 5.66 10.36 14.75
N GLU A 122 5.03 11.53 14.90
CA GLU A 122 3.57 11.65 15.04
C GLU A 122 2.84 11.27 13.75
N GLN A 123 3.33 11.71 12.58
CA GLN A 123 2.77 11.35 11.28
C GLN A 123 2.89 9.86 10.99
N ILE A 124 4.03 9.25 11.31
CA ILE A 124 4.24 7.80 11.18
C ILE A 124 3.27 7.03 12.09
N THR A 125 3.13 7.46 13.34
CA THR A 125 2.22 6.84 14.30
C THR A 125 0.76 6.95 13.84
N HIS A 126 0.36 8.12 13.33
CA HIS A 126 -0.98 8.35 12.80
C HIS A 126 -1.26 7.46 11.57
N LEU A 127 -0.32 7.38 10.63
CA LEU A 127 -0.43 6.52 9.45
C LEU A 127 -0.56 5.04 9.86
N LEU A 128 0.27 4.56 10.79
CA LEU A 128 0.21 3.19 11.29
C LEU A 128 -1.10 2.89 12.02
N ALA A 129 -1.66 3.86 12.76
CA ALA A 129 -2.97 3.72 13.40
C ALA A 129 -4.10 3.65 12.36
N GLU A 130 -4.01 4.43 11.28
CA GLU A 130 -5.00 4.42 10.21
C GLU A 130 -4.95 3.11 9.39
N VAL A 131 -3.75 2.61 9.12
CA VAL A 131 -3.52 1.30 8.50
C VAL A 131 -4.08 0.19 9.39
N ASP A 132 -3.80 0.22 10.69
CA ASP A 132 -4.31 -0.76 11.66
C ASP A 132 -5.84 -0.76 11.73
N ARG A 133 -6.45 0.41 11.71
CA ARG A 133 -7.91 0.57 11.65
C ARG A 133 -8.47 -0.04 10.36
N SER A 134 -7.85 0.23 9.22
CA SER A 134 -8.25 -0.30 7.91
C SER A 134 -8.18 -1.83 7.87
N LEU A 135 -7.08 -2.41 8.37
CA LEU A 135 -6.90 -3.86 8.44
C LEU A 135 -7.87 -4.51 9.44
N THR A 136 -8.20 -3.82 10.53
CA THR A 136 -9.18 -4.29 11.52
C THR A 136 -10.60 -4.30 10.96
N GLN A 137 -10.98 -3.27 10.20
CA GLN A 137 -12.27 -3.23 9.51
C GLN A 137 -12.42 -4.38 8.51
N LYS A 138 -11.34 -4.76 7.83
CA LYS A 138 -11.29 -5.89 6.89
C LYS A 138 -11.13 -7.27 7.58
N ARG A 139 -11.23 -7.33 8.91
CA ARG A 139 -11.15 -8.56 9.72
C ARG A 139 -9.87 -9.38 9.52
N ILE A 140 -8.77 -8.73 9.12
CA ILE A 140 -7.47 -9.37 8.96
C ILE A 140 -6.93 -9.83 10.31
N LYS A 141 -6.38 -11.06 10.39
CA LYS A 141 -5.80 -11.62 11.61
C LYS A 141 -4.73 -10.71 12.23
N ALA A 142 -4.69 -10.68 13.57
CA ALA A 142 -3.76 -9.85 14.33
C ALA A 142 -2.28 -10.10 13.98
N ALA A 143 -1.89 -11.35 13.70
CA ALA A 143 -0.52 -11.70 13.28
C ALA A 143 -0.14 -11.06 11.93
N THR A 144 -1.07 -11.06 10.97
CA THR A 144 -0.89 -10.44 9.66
C THR A 144 -0.84 -8.92 9.78
N ARG A 145 -1.70 -8.32 10.62
CA ARG A 145 -1.66 -6.87 10.90
C ARG A 145 -0.32 -6.43 11.50
N LEU A 146 0.21 -7.20 12.44
CA LEU A 146 1.49 -6.90 13.07
C LEU A 146 2.62 -6.91 12.03
N ARG A 147 2.67 -7.92 11.15
CA ARG A 147 3.65 -8.00 10.07
C ARG A 147 3.60 -6.81 9.12
N VAL A 148 2.39 -6.36 8.75
CA VAL A 148 2.22 -5.16 7.91
C VAL A 148 2.79 -3.93 8.62
N LYS A 149 2.46 -3.75 9.90
CA LYS A 149 2.95 -2.60 10.69
C LYS A 149 4.47 -2.63 10.87
N GLU A 150 5.05 -3.79 11.15
CA GLU A 150 6.50 -3.96 11.25
C GLU A 150 7.21 -3.65 9.92
N CYS A 151 6.65 -4.12 8.80
CA CYS A 151 7.16 -3.85 7.47
C CYS A 151 7.13 -2.34 7.15
N LEU A 152 5.99 -1.68 7.40
CA LEU A 152 5.84 -0.25 7.18
C LEU A 152 6.70 0.59 8.12
N MET A 153 6.79 0.21 9.40
CA MET A 153 7.63 0.92 10.37
C MET A 153 9.11 0.83 9.99
N THR A 154 9.56 -0.33 9.54
CA THR A 154 10.94 -0.52 9.07
C THR A 154 11.22 0.29 7.80
N ALA A 155 10.24 0.38 6.88
CA ALA A 155 10.38 1.11 5.62
C ALA A 155 10.30 2.63 5.78
N LEU A 156 9.53 3.12 6.76
CA LEU A 156 9.29 4.55 7.01
C LEU A 156 10.29 5.17 8.00
N GLN A 157 11.08 4.36 8.71
CA GLN A 157 12.18 4.85 9.54
C GLN A 157 13.43 5.12 8.67
N PRO A 158 14.09 6.29 8.82
CA PRO A 158 15.34 6.59 8.12
C PRO A 158 16.50 5.64 8.47
#